data_AF-A0A3G8XLF7-F1
#
_entry.id   AF-A0A3G8XLF7-F1
#
_cell.length_a   1.000
_cell.length_b   1.000
_cell.length_c   1.000
_cell.angle_alpha   90.00
_cell.angle_beta   90.00
_cell.angle_gamma   90.00
#
_symmetry.space_group_name_H-M   'P 1'
#
loop_
_entity.id
_entity.type
_entity.pdbx_description
1 polymer ?
#
loop_
_entity_poly.entity_id
_entity_poly.type
_entity_poly.pdbx_seq_one_letter_code
_entity_poly.pdbx_strand_id
1 'polypeptide(L)'
;MIDKTFYLENLSAFDILIQDEDRKQAEEVIFRVYSILQRDKIWLHEVATREEIFEEDVELLEEVEQELKELDEQYDFRFDEFNKLVQQEMKKLQSNSNVSLTEVDDFQNEEDDIFYGQDDEELEDITEDFETEDEEDFLVDGDFYDEDEDESDDVLSHLSDEEIDLVPEFILESAKKRFNYPAFLESFPVDDEFFVEEEFLFPVIVGKAFGESSMEISEKIHSSMMMHGYVMEKTDLLQMIDQKGKEMGPEILAFKVASDSLQQAAHPRDVVAQIAPLLRS
;
A
#
# COMPACT_ATOMS: atom_id res chain seq x y z
N MET A 1 14.51 5.68 10.65
CA MET A 1 14.09 7.00 11.17
C MET A 1 12.69 6.84 11.70
N ILE A 2 12.39 7.39 12.87
CA ILE A 2 11.08 7.27 13.51
C ILE A 2 10.12 8.25 12.84
N ASP A 3 8.97 7.76 12.40
CA ASP A 3 7.94 8.56 11.75
C ASP A 3 7.04 9.20 12.81
N LYS A 4 7.29 10.47 13.11
CA LYS A 4 6.53 11.22 14.12
C LYS A 4 5.09 11.49 13.67
N THR A 5 4.89 11.70 12.38
CA THR A 5 3.58 11.99 11.78
C THR A 5 2.66 10.80 11.95
N PHE A 6 3.17 9.59 11.73
CA PHE A 6 2.42 8.35 11.96
C PHE A 6 1.79 8.28 13.36
N TYR A 7 2.56 8.56 14.42
CA TYR A 7 2.04 8.49 15.79
C TYR A 7 0.95 9.51 16.05
N LEU A 8 1.18 10.77 15.65
CA LEU A 8 0.23 11.86 15.87
C LEU A 8 -1.09 11.63 15.13
N GLU A 9 -1.02 11.23 13.85
CA GLU A 9 -2.21 10.98 13.04
C GLU A 9 -3.03 9.82 13.58
N ASN A 10 -2.39 8.71 13.96
CA ASN A 10 -3.10 7.51 14.39
C ASN A 10 -3.65 7.64 15.82
N LEU A 11 -2.98 8.35 16.72
CA LEU A 11 -3.52 8.67 18.05
C LEU A 11 -4.71 9.64 17.95
N SER A 12 -4.61 10.66 17.10
CA SER A 12 -5.74 11.55 16.79
C SER A 12 -6.91 10.82 16.15
N ALA A 13 -6.65 9.91 15.20
CA ALA A 13 -7.68 9.07 14.59
C ALA A 13 -8.35 8.15 15.63
N PHE A 14 -7.58 7.57 16.55
CA PHE A 14 -8.12 6.78 17.64
C PHE A 14 -9.10 7.59 18.50
N ASP A 15 -8.74 8.82 18.89
CA ASP A 15 -9.59 9.70 19.69
C ASP A 15 -10.92 10.03 19.00
N ILE A 16 -10.91 10.20 17.68
CA ILE A 16 -12.13 10.43 16.89
C ILE A 16 -12.99 9.15 16.86
N LEU A 17 -12.38 8.01 16.51
CA LEU A 17 -13.09 6.74 16.35
C LEU A 17 -13.71 6.24 17.65
N ILE A 18 -13.02 6.42 18.78
CA ILE A 18 -13.54 6.01 20.08
C ILE A 18 -14.68 6.92 20.56
N GLN A 19 -14.69 8.20 20.17
CA GLN A 19 -15.79 9.13 20.42
C GLN A 19 -17.02 8.82 19.56
N ASP A 20 -16.80 8.39 18.32
CA ASP A 20 -17.86 7.99 17.38
C ASP A 20 -18.41 6.57 17.66
N GLU A 21 -17.99 5.95 18.77
CA GLU A 21 -18.35 4.59 19.20
C GLU A 21 -17.96 3.48 18.19
N ASP A 22 -17.09 3.75 17.21
CA ASP A 22 -16.51 2.72 16.33
C ASP A 22 -15.32 2.04 17.01
N ARG A 23 -15.66 1.26 18.04
CA ARG A 23 -14.67 0.55 18.86
C ARG A 23 -13.81 -0.41 18.06
N LYS A 24 -14.34 -1.00 16.99
CA LYS A 24 -13.59 -1.99 16.21
C LYS A 24 -12.48 -1.32 15.42
N GLN A 25 -12.78 -0.22 14.72
CA GLN A 25 -11.76 0.53 14.00
C GLN A 25 -10.77 1.20 14.97
N ALA A 26 -11.25 1.73 16.10
CA ALA A 26 -10.39 2.29 17.14
C ALA A 26 -9.39 1.24 17.67
N GLU A 27 -9.86 0.02 17.95
CA GLU A 27 -8.99 -1.09 18.36
C GLU A 27 -7.95 -1.42 17.27
N GLU A 28 -8.34 -1.52 16.01
CA GLU A 28 -7.40 -1.80 14.91
C GLU A 28 -6.30 -0.73 14.79
N VAL A 29 -6.66 0.55 14.91
CA VAL A 29 -5.71 1.67 14.89
C VAL A 29 -4.76 1.61 16.08
N ILE A 30 -5.26 1.43 17.30
CA ILE A 30 -4.41 1.48 18.49
C ILE A 30 -3.46 0.27 18.58
N PHE A 31 -3.88 -0.92 18.12
CA PHE A 31 -2.98 -2.06 17.99
C PHE A 31 -1.91 -1.86 16.91
N ARG A 32 -2.21 -1.09 15.84
CA ARG A 32 -1.21 -0.69 14.85
C ARG A 32 -0.17 0.22 15.49
N VAL A 33 -0.60 1.26 16.21
CA VAL A 33 0.30 2.18 16.93
C VAL A 33 1.20 1.42 17.90
N TYR A 34 0.62 0.54 18.72
CA TYR A 34 1.40 -0.29 19.64
C TYR A 34 2.44 -1.17 18.93
N SER A 35 2.09 -1.79 17.81
CA SER A 35 3.01 -2.67 17.07
C SER A 35 4.18 -1.89 16.48
N ILE A 36 3.93 -0.69 15.96
CA ILE A 36 4.97 0.19 15.41
C ILE A 36 5.88 0.72 16.53
N LEU A 37 5.32 1.08 17.69
CA LEU A 37 6.11 1.42 18.88
C LEU A 37 7.08 0.30 19.27
N GLN A 38 6.62 -0.96 19.31
CA GLN A 38 7.50 -2.08 19.66
C GLN A 38 8.64 -2.26 18.63
N ARG A 39 8.34 -2.12 17.34
CA ARG A 39 9.35 -2.15 16.27
C ARG A 39 10.38 -1.05 16.45
N ASP A 40 9.92 0.18 16.68
CA ASP A 40 10.79 1.36 16.77
C ASP A 40 11.68 1.32 18.02
N LYS A 41 11.14 0.81 19.14
CA LYS A 41 11.95 0.54 20.35
C LYS A 41 13.04 -0.49 20.10
N ILE A 42 12.75 -1.57 19.37
CA ILE A 42 13.77 -2.57 19.00
C ILE A 42 14.82 -1.93 18.10
N TRP A 43 14.40 -1.18 17.08
CA TRP A 43 15.32 -0.49 16.19
C TRP A 43 16.25 0.46 16.94
N LEU A 44 15.71 1.27 17.86
CA LEU A 44 16.48 2.24 18.65
C LEU A 44 17.49 1.56 19.58
N HIS A 45 17.14 0.40 20.15
CA HIS A 45 18.02 -0.31 21.09
C HIS A 45 19.02 -1.26 20.43
N GLU A 46 18.66 -1.88 19.31
CA GLU A 46 19.41 -3.00 18.74
C GLU A 46 20.05 -2.70 17.38
N VAL A 47 19.56 -1.70 16.65
CA VAL A 47 19.95 -1.44 15.25
C VAL A 47 20.58 -0.07 15.06
N ALA A 48 20.01 0.98 15.65
CA ALA A 48 20.43 2.36 15.43
C ALA A 48 21.85 2.61 15.96
N THR A 49 22.66 3.30 15.16
CA THR A 49 23.97 3.80 15.61
C THR A 49 23.81 5.07 16.43
N ARG A 50 24.81 5.43 17.25
CA ARG A 50 24.73 6.61 18.13
C ARG A 50 24.52 7.94 17.40
N GLU A 51 24.85 8.01 16.11
CA GLU A 51 24.69 9.20 15.28
C GLU A 51 23.27 9.31 14.70
N GLU A 52 22.50 8.22 14.72
CA GLU A 52 21.12 8.13 14.22
C GLU A 52 20.07 8.23 15.33
N ILE A 53 20.50 8.21 16.61
CA ILE A 53 19.62 8.35 17.76
C ILE A 53 19.52 9.84 18.11
N PHE A 54 18.37 10.44 17.79
CA PHE A 54 18.04 11.78 18.21
C PHE A 54 17.34 11.77 19.57
N GLU A 55 17.61 12.76 20.42
CA GLU A 55 16.96 12.89 21.74
C GLU A 55 15.44 12.99 21.59
N GLU A 56 14.97 13.73 20.59
CA GLU A 56 13.55 13.89 20.27
C GLU A 56 12.84 12.57 19.91
N ASP A 57 13.56 11.61 19.33
CA ASP A 57 13.01 10.31 18.98
C ASP A 57 12.79 9.45 20.22
N VAL A 58 13.72 9.51 21.17
CA VAL A 58 13.59 8.81 22.46
C VAL A 58 12.42 9.40 23.26
N GLU A 59 12.35 10.73 23.34
CA GLU A 59 11.29 11.45 24.05
C GLU A 59 9.92 11.11 23.45
N LEU A 60 9.78 11.13 22.12
CA LEU A 60 8.52 10.77 21.46
C LEU A 60 8.07 9.34 21.79
N LEU A 61 8.98 8.36 21.70
CA LEU A 61 8.61 6.97 21.98
C LEU A 61 8.22 6.77 23.45
N GLU A 62 8.84 7.49 24.38
CA GLU A 62 8.47 7.49 25.80
C GLU A 62 7.09 8.13 26.04
N GLU A 63 6.78 9.24 25.37
CA GLU A 63 5.46 9.90 25.44
C GLU A 63 4.36 8.96 24.92
N VAL A 64 4.56 8.39 23.72
CA VAL A 64 3.60 7.44 23.13
C VAL A 64 3.43 6.20 24.00
N GLU A 65 4.51 5.67 24.58
CA GLU A 65 4.41 4.52 25.50
C GLU A 65 3.57 4.83 26.74
N GLN A 66 3.74 6.03 27.31
CA GLN A 66 2.97 6.47 28.46
C GLN A 66 1.49 6.65 28.09
N GLU A 67 1.20 7.24 26.93
CA GLU A 67 -0.17 7.41 26.45
C GLU A 67 -0.86 6.07 26.20
N LEU A 68 -0.20 5.12 25.51
CA LEU A 68 -0.75 3.78 25.29
C LEU A 68 -1.03 3.04 26.59
N LYS A 69 -0.22 3.26 27.63
CA LYS A 69 -0.44 2.69 28.96
C LYS A 69 -1.70 3.27 29.62
N GLU A 70 -1.90 4.57 29.53
CA GLU A 70 -3.11 5.22 30.03
C GLU A 70 -4.36 4.73 29.30
N LEU A 71 -4.26 4.54 27.97
CA LEU A 71 -5.33 3.96 27.16
C LEU A 71 -5.61 2.50 27.52
N ASP A 72 -4.58 1.70 27.80
CA ASP A 72 -4.75 0.31 28.26
C ASP A 72 -5.47 0.25 29.61
N GLU A 73 -5.13 1.14 30.54
CA GLU A 73 -5.81 1.26 31.84
C GLU A 73 -7.28 1.70 31.69
N GLN A 74 -7.58 2.55 30.70
CA GLN A 74 -8.92 3.07 30.46
C GLN A 74 -9.83 2.08 29.73
N TYR A 75 -9.31 1.38 28.72
CA TYR A 75 -10.11 0.59 27.77
C TYR A 75 -9.85 -0.93 27.83
N ASP A 76 -8.86 -1.38 28.60
CA ASP A 76 -8.47 -2.79 28.78
C ASP A 76 -8.11 -3.49 27.46
N PHE A 77 -7.20 -2.88 26.68
CA PHE A 77 -6.73 -3.43 25.39
C PHE A 77 -5.83 -4.66 25.57
N ARG A 78 -5.16 -4.78 26.72
CA ARG A 78 -4.25 -5.87 27.12
C ARG A 78 -3.04 -5.98 26.19
N PHE A 79 -2.42 -4.85 25.87
CA PHE A 79 -1.26 -4.78 24.95
C PHE A 79 -0.11 -5.71 25.33
N ASP A 80 0.20 -5.82 26.62
CA ASP A 80 1.23 -6.72 27.15
C ASP A 80 0.96 -8.20 26.86
N GLU A 81 -0.30 -8.60 26.91
CA GLU A 81 -0.69 -9.98 26.59
C GLU A 81 -0.59 -10.23 25.10
N PHE A 82 -1.04 -9.27 24.29
CA PHE A 82 -0.90 -9.31 22.84
C PHE A 82 0.57 -9.45 22.42
N ASN A 83 1.48 -8.62 22.95
CA ASN A 83 2.90 -8.70 22.63
C ASN A 83 3.51 -10.06 23.00
N LYS A 84 3.16 -10.61 24.17
CA LYS A 84 3.59 -11.95 24.58
C LYS A 84 3.12 -13.03 23.60
N LEU A 85 1.89 -12.94 23.10
CA LEU A 85 1.37 -13.87 22.10
C LEU A 85 2.13 -13.74 20.77
N VAL A 86 2.35 -12.52 20.28
CA VAL A 86 3.12 -12.26 19.06
C VAL A 86 4.53 -12.84 19.18
N GLN A 87 5.24 -12.57 20.29
CA GLN A 87 6.58 -13.11 20.51
C GLN A 87 6.60 -14.64 20.59
N GLN A 88 5.56 -15.27 21.16
CA GLN A 88 5.45 -16.73 21.19
C GLN A 88 5.25 -17.31 19.79
N GLU A 89 4.39 -16.71 18.96
CA GLU A 89 4.18 -17.14 17.58
C GLU A 89 5.43 -16.94 16.71
N MET A 90 6.11 -15.80 16.83
CA MET A 90 7.37 -15.54 16.13
C MET A 90 8.44 -16.59 16.49
N LYS A 91 8.55 -16.96 17.76
CA LYS A 91 9.46 -18.03 18.22
C LYS A 91 9.09 -19.40 17.63
N LYS A 92 7.80 -19.71 17.45
CA LYS A 92 7.38 -20.97 16.82
C LYS A 92 7.76 -21.01 15.35
N LEU A 93 7.57 -19.90 14.62
CA LEU A 93 7.95 -19.78 13.22
C LEU A 93 9.47 -19.95 13.04
N GLN A 94 10.27 -19.29 13.88
CA GLN A 94 11.73 -19.43 13.86
C GLN A 94 12.22 -20.83 14.30
N SER A 95 11.50 -21.49 15.21
CA SER A 95 11.86 -22.85 15.64
C SER A 95 11.51 -23.91 14.60
N ASN A 96 10.50 -23.66 13.76
CA ASN A 96 10.15 -24.53 12.63
C ASN A 96 11.02 -24.28 11.39
N SER A 97 11.68 -23.12 11.29
CA SER A 97 12.64 -22.79 10.23
C SER A 97 14.07 -23.26 10.55
N ASN A 98 14.22 -24.46 11.13
CA ASN A 98 15.54 -25.06 11.33
C ASN A 98 16.04 -25.68 10.01
N VAL A 99 16.25 -24.83 9.01
CA VAL A 99 17.10 -25.12 7.86
C VAL A 99 18.45 -24.49 8.16
N SER A 100 19.47 -25.34 8.24
CA SER A 100 20.87 -24.99 8.53
C SER A 100 21.34 -23.83 7.63
N LEU A 101 21.53 -22.65 8.21
CA LEU A 101 22.27 -21.54 7.60
C LEU A 101 23.77 -21.81 7.74
N THR A 102 24.24 -22.78 6.97
CA THR A 102 25.65 -22.92 6.62
C THR A 102 25.73 -23.01 5.11
N GLU A 103 26.46 -22.07 4.52
CA GLU A 103 26.80 -21.95 3.09
C GLU A 103 25.78 -21.21 2.22
N VAL A 104 25.85 -19.86 2.22
CA VAL A 104 25.92 -19.07 0.97
C VAL A 104 26.75 -17.80 1.26
N ASP A 105 28.06 -17.97 1.36
CA ASP A 105 29.05 -16.91 1.17
C ASP A 105 29.67 -17.23 -0.20
N ASP A 106 29.10 -16.66 -1.27
CA ASP A 106 29.66 -16.53 -2.62
C ASP A 106 28.55 -16.21 -3.62
N PHE A 107 28.25 -14.93 -3.80
CA PHE A 107 27.75 -14.38 -5.07
C PHE A 107 28.20 -12.92 -5.19
N GLN A 108 29.52 -12.74 -5.31
CA GLN A 108 30.10 -11.60 -6.01
C GLN A 108 30.62 -12.11 -7.35
N ASN A 109 30.32 -11.35 -8.41
CA ASN A 109 30.81 -11.43 -9.78
C ASN A 109 30.22 -12.56 -10.63
N GLU A 110 29.39 -12.19 -11.61
CA GLU A 110 29.78 -12.31 -13.03
C GLU A 110 28.78 -11.50 -13.88
N GLU A 111 29.33 -10.47 -14.54
CA GLU A 111 28.76 -9.80 -15.70
C GLU A 111 28.59 -10.83 -16.83
N ASP A 112 27.48 -10.78 -17.57
CA ASP A 112 27.48 -10.98 -19.03
C ASP A 112 26.06 -10.76 -19.63
N ASP A 113 25.99 -9.71 -20.46
CA ASP A 113 25.38 -9.65 -21.80
C ASP A 113 23.95 -10.17 -22.05
N ILE A 114 23.01 -9.21 -22.18
CA ILE A 114 21.90 -9.31 -23.16
C ILE A 114 21.76 -7.99 -23.95
N PHE A 115 22.58 -7.90 -25.00
CA PHE A 115 22.30 -7.46 -26.37
C PHE A 115 21.22 -6.37 -26.64
N TYR A 116 21.67 -5.15 -26.96
CA TYR A 116 20.89 -4.14 -27.71
C TYR A 116 20.75 -4.56 -29.19
N GLY A 117 19.52 -4.83 -29.62
CA GLY A 117 19.17 -4.99 -31.03
C GLY A 117 18.37 -3.80 -31.53
N GLN A 118 19.06 -2.87 -32.20
CA GLN A 118 18.48 -1.91 -33.15
C GLN A 118 17.92 -2.68 -34.35
N ASP A 119 16.70 -2.37 -34.77
CA ASP A 119 16.30 -2.37 -36.17
C ASP A 119 15.22 -1.29 -36.39
N ASP A 120 15.61 -0.28 -37.15
CA ASP A 120 14.77 0.72 -37.81
C ASP A 120 13.90 0.03 -38.88
N GLU A 121 12.58 0.23 -38.91
CA GLU A 121 11.84 0.34 -40.18
C GLU A 121 10.69 1.37 -40.07
N GLU A 122 10.84 2.43 -40.88
CA GLU A 122 9.86 3.41 -41.37
C GLU A 122 8.43 2.88 -41.55
N LEU A 123 7.42 3.66 -41.10
CA LEU A 123 6.18 3.83 -41.85
C LEU A 123 5.69 5.29 -41.77
N GLU A 124 5.38 5.80 -42.96
CA GLU A 124 5.11 7.18 -43.34
C GLU A 124 3.73 7.72 -42.94
N ASP A 125 3.68 9.05 -42.78
CA ASP A 125 2.59 10.00 -43.04
C ASP A 125 1.17 9.45 -43.31
N ILE A 126 0.23 9.80 -42.41
CA ILE A 126 -1.08 10.34 -42.82
C ILE A 126 -1.44 11.52 -41.89
N THR A 127 -1.26 12.73 -42.41
CA THR A 127 -1.87 13.97 -41.95
C THR A 127 -3.34 14.02 -42.35
N GLU A 128 -4.25 14.31 -41.42
CA GLU A 128 -5.56 14.93 -41.74
C GLU A 128 -6.09 15.72 -40.52
N ASP A 129 -5.70 17.00 -40.50
CA ASP A 129 -6.55 18.18 -40.36
C ASP A 129 -7.65 18.20 -39.27
N PHE A 130 -7.38 18.92 -38.18
CA PHE A 130 -8.42 19.70 -37.51
C PHE A 130 -7.84 21.03 -37.00
N GLU A 131 -7.86 22.03 -37.88
CA GLU A 131 -7.76 23.45 -37.52
C GLU A 131 -8.92 23.83 -36.59
N THR A 132 -8.61 24.41 -35.43
CA THR A 132 -9.40 25.52 -34.85
C THR A 132 -8.45 26.44 -34.09
N GLU A 133 -7.90 27.41 -34.82
CA GLU A 133 -7.49 28.70 -34.27
C GLU A 133 -8.76 29.47 -33.86
N ASP A 134 -8.80 29.98 -32.63
CA ASP A 134 -9.03 31.41 -32.39
C ASP A 134 -8.70 31.73 -30.92
N GLU A 135 -7.58 32.42 -30.79
CA GLU A 135 -7.13 33.18 -29.63
C GLU A 135 -8.13 34.31 -29.33
N GLU A 136 -8.33 34.69 -28.06
CA GLU A 136 -8.20 36.09 -27.63
C GLU A 136 -8.07 36.19 -26.10
N ASP A 137 -6.90 36.70 -25.70
CA ASP A 137 -6.49 37.39 -24.48
C ASP A 137 -7.55 37.86 -23.48
N PHE A 138 -7.32 37.54 -22.20
CA PHE A 138 -7.56 38.50 -21.12
C PHE A 138 -6.42 38.44 -20.09
N LEU A 139 -5.42 39.30 -20.30
CA LEU A 139 -4.31 39.54 -19.37
C LEU A 139 -4.67 40.61 -18.31
N VAL A 140 -4.47 40.21 -17.04
CA VAL A 140 -3.89 40.95 -15.89
C VAL A 140 -4.74 41.99 -15.15
N ASP A 141 -5.03 41.68 -13.87
CA ASP A 141 -4.75 42.50 -12.65
C ASP A 141 -5.19 41.67 -11.41
N GLY A 142 -4.43 41.33 -10.37
CA GLY A 142 -3.07 41.62 -9.94
C GLY A 142 -2.77 40.82 -8.65
N ASP A 143 -1.59 41.07 -8.09
CA ASP A 143 -1.14 40.74 -6.73
C ASP A 143 -0.52 39.35 -6.46
N PHE A 144 0.76 39.24 -6.82
CA PHE A 144 1.88 38.98 -5.91
C PHE A 144 1.61 38.08 -4.69
N TYR A 145 1.84 36.78 -4.85
CA TYR A 145 2.60 36.03 -3.86
C TYR A 145 3.73 35.31 -4.61
N ASP A 146 4.97 35.66 -4.27
CA ASP A 146 6.09 34.74 -4.37
C ASP A 146 5.68 33.51 -3.54
N GLU A 147 5.07 32.54 -4.20
CA GLU A 147 4.98 31.18 -3.71
C GLU A 147 6.37 30.62 -3.97
N ASP A 148 7.19 30.60 -2.92
CA ASP A 148 8.35 29.74 -2.86
C ASP A 148 7.83 28.34 -3.23
N GLU A 149 8.03 27.95 -4.50
CA GLU A 149 7.97 26.56 -4.95
C GLU A 149 9.03 25.85 -4.10
N ASP A 150 8.61 25.36 -2.94
CA ASP A 150 9.22 24.21 -2.33
C ASP A 150 9.12 23.11 -3.41
N GLU A 151 10.19 23.01 -4.20
CA GLU A 151 10.60 21.80 -4.92
C GLU A 151 10.64 20.69 -3.86
N SER A 152 9.48 20.14 -3.50
CA SER A 152 9.39 18.77 -3.07
C SER A 152 9.91 18.00 -4.27
N ASP A 153 11.20 17.64 -4.23
CA ASP A 153 11.80 16.66 -5.12
C ASP A 153 10.79 15.52 -5.21
N ASP A 154 10.03 15.49 -6.30
CA ASP A 154 9.11 14.41 -6.59
C ASP A 154 10.02 13.26 -6.97
N VAL A 155 10.45 12.50 -5.96
CA VAL A 155 11.44 11.42 -6.08
C VAL A 155 10.95 10.34 -7.06
N LEU A 156 9.65 10.36 -7.39
CA LEU A 156 9.01 9.50 -8.39
C LEU A 156 9.07 10.07 -9.82
N SER A 157 9.41 11.35 -10.02
CA SER A 157 9.53 11.99 -11.35
C SER A 157 10.64 11.42 -12.25
N HIS A 158 11.54 10.61 -11.67
CA HIS A 158 12.60 9.90 -12.38
C HIS A 158 12.22 8.48 -12.82
N LEU A 159 11.07 7.97 -12.40
CA LEU A 159 10.59 6.63 -12.76
C LEU A 159 9.89 6.69 -14.13
N SER A 160 10.09 5.67 -14.96
CA SER A 160 9.26 5.53 -16.16
C SER A 160 7.84 5.10 -15.78
N ASP A 161 6.86 5.36 -16.65
CA ASP A 161 5.49 4.89 -16.46
C ASP A 161 5.44 3.36 -16.19
N GLU A 162 6.28 2.59 -16.89
CA GLU A 162 6.46 1.15 -16.68
C GLU A 162 6.93 0.76 -15.27
N GLU A 163 7.68 1.64 -14.59
CA GLU A 163 8.15 1.40 -13.23
C GLU A 163 7.11 1.76 -12.17
N ILE A 164 6.21 2.69 -12.48
CA ILE A 164 5.09 3.06 -11.61
C ILE A 164 4.07 1.91 -11.52
N ASP A 165 3.79 1.26 -12.65
CA ASP A 165 2.78 0.19 -12.72
C ASP A 165 3.30 -1.18 -12.24
N LEU A 166 4.61 -1.31 -12.03
CA LEU A 166 5.27 -2.56 -11.65
C LEU A 166 4.68 -3.19 -10.36
N VAL A 167 4.34 -2.37 -9.36
CA VAL A 167 3.78 -2.84 -8.09
C VAL A 167 2.30 -3.24 -8.25
N PRO A 168 1.40 -2.38 -8.79
CA PRO A 168 0.02 -2.75 -9.09
C PRO A 168 -0.10 -4.02 -9.94
N GLU A 169 0.65 -4.11 -11.04
CA GLU A 169 0.64 -5.27 -11.95
C GLU A 169 1.06 -6.55 -11.24
N PHE A 170 2.15 -6.50 -10.46
CA PHE A 170 2.63 -7.68 -9.74
C PHE A 170 1.60 -8.22 -8.73
N ILE A 171 0.89 -7.31 -8.05
CA ILE A 171 -0.14 -7.65 -7.09
C ILE A 171 -1.37 -8.23 -7.79
N LEU A 172 -1.83 -7.63 -8.90
CA LEU A 172 -2.95 -8.12 -9.69
C LEU A 172 -2.66 -9.50 -10.29
N GLU A 173 -1.47 -9.70 -10.83
CA GLU A 173 -1.00 -11.00 -11.33
C GLU A 173 -0.98 -12.08 -10.25
N SER A 174 -0.69 -11.73 -9.00
CA SER A 174 -0.84 -12.65 -7.87
C SER A 174 -2.31 -12.90 -7.54
N ALA A 175 -3.12 -11.85 -7.48
CA ALA A 175 -4.54 -11.92 -7.13
C ALA A 175 -5.32 -12.87 -8.04
N LYS A 176 -5.08 -12.80 -9.35
CA LYS A 176 -5.70 -13.68 -10.37
C LYS A 176 -5.44 -15.16 -10.11
N LYS A 177 -4.36 -15.52 -9.41
CA LYS A 177 -4.00 -16.91 -9.09
C LYS A 177 -4.71 -17.44 -7.83
N ARG A 178 -5.34 -16.58 -7.02
CA ARG A 178 -5.98 -16.95 -5.74
C ARG A 178 -7.32 -17.67 -5.88
N PHE A 179 -7.97 -17.51 -7.02
CA PHE A 179 -9.26 -18.10 -7.31
C PHE A 179 -9.34 -18.51 -8.78
N ASN A 180 -10.44 -19.14 -9.18
CA ASN A 180 -10.67 -19.45 -10.59
C ASN A 180 -11.02 -18.17 -11.35
N TYR A 181 -10.00 -17.41 -11.77
CA TYR A 181 -10.15 -16.15 -12.47
C TYR A 181 -10.91 -16.29 -13.81
N PRO A 182 -10.64 -17.29 -14.66
CA PRO A 182 -11.45 -17.51 -15.86
C PRO A 182 -12.95 -17.71 -15.57
N ALA A 183 -13.31 -18.48 -14.55
CA ALA A 183 -14.72 -18.65 -14.17
C ALA A 183 -15.31 -17.40 -13.48
N PHE A 184 -14.46 -16.54 -12.94
CA PHE A 184 -14.88 -15.26 -12.35
C PHE A 184 -15.21 -14.24 -13.43
N LEU A 185 -14.46 -14.21 -14.54
CA LEU A 185 -14.77 -13.35 -15.68
C LEU A 185 -16.18 -13.60 -16.24
N GLU A 186 -16.63 -14.85 -16.24
CA GLU A 186 -18.01 -15.22 -16.66
C GLU A 186 -19.11 -14.56 -15.81
N SER A 187 -18.79 -14.02 -14.62
CA SER A 187 -19.73 -13.28 -13.79
C SER A 187 -19.96 -11.84 -14.28
N PHE A 188 -19.16 -11.37 -15.23
CA PHE A 188 -19.28 -10.07 -15.86
C PHE A 188 -19.91 -10.19 -17.26
N PRO A 189 -20.79 -9.25 -17.67
CA PRO A 189 -21.52 -9.33 -18.95
C PRO A 189 -20.64 -9.30 -20.21
N VAL A 190 -19.42 -8.80 -20.07
CA VAL A 190 -18.37 -8.78 -21.09
C VAL A 190 -17.13 -9.32 -20.39
N ASP A 191 -16.46 -10.30 -21.01
CA ASP A 191 -15.18 -10.84 -20.55
C ASP A 191 -14.06 -9.81 -20.76
N ASP A 192 -14.22 -8.62 -20.21
CA ASP A 192 -13.27 -7.52 -20.25
C ASP A 192 -12.32 -7.66 -19.06
N GLU A 193 -11.19 -8.34 -19.31
CA GLU A 193 -10.16 -8.62 -18.33
C GLU A 193 -9.64 -7.33 -17.68
N PHE A 194 -9.43 -6.30 -18.50
CA PHE A 194 -8.94 -4.99 -18.06
C PHE A 194 -9.92 -4.30 -17.12
N PHE A 195 -11.20 -4.28 -17.47
CA PHE A 195 -12.24 -3.75 -16.57
C PHE A 195 -12.26 -4.51 -15.24
N VAL A 196 -12.22 -5.85 -15.25
CA VAL A 196 -12.27 -6.62 -14.01
C VAL A 196 -11.01 -6.40 -13.16
N GLU A 197 -9.85 -6.20 -13.77
CA GLU A 197 -8.62 -5.89 -13.05
C GLU A 197 -8.64 -4.50 -12.42
N GLU A 198 -8.86 -3.46 -13.22
CA GLU A 198 -8.72 -2.07 -12.78
C GLU A 198 -9.96 -1.53 -12.04
N GLU A 199 -11.16 -1.96 -12.42
CA GLU A 199 -12.41 -1.40 -11.91
C GLU A 199 -13.06 -2.29 -10.86
N PHE A 200 -12.54 -3.51 -10.66
CA PHE A 200 -13.02 -4.43 -9.62
C PHE A 200 -11.92 -4.92 -8.69
N LEU A 201 -10.95 -5.71 -9.17
CA LEU A 201 -9.97 -6.37 -8.30
C LEU A 201 -9.08 -5.36 -7.59
N PHE A 202 -8.53 -4.40 -8.32
CA PHE A 202 -7.66 -3.39 -7.76
C PHE A 202 -8.38 -2.52 -6.70
N PRO A 203 -9.58 -1.97 -6.96
CA PRO A 203 -10.36 -1.24 -5.95
C PRO A 203 -10.68 -2.07 -4.70
N VAL A 204 -10.96 -3.37 -4.84
CA VAL A 204 -11.15 -4.25 -3.68
C VAL A 204 -9.86 -4.38 -2.87
N ILE A 205 -8.72 -4.61 -3.52
CA ILE A 205 -7.42 -4.76 -2.85
C ILE A 205 -7.05 -3.46 -2.12
N VAL A 206 -7.10 -2.33 -2.84
CA VAL A 206 -6.77 -0.99 -2.33
C VAL A 206 -7.69 -0.61 -1.18
N GLY A 207 -9.01 -0.65 -1.40
CA GLY A 207 -9.99 -0.26 -0.39
C GLY A 207 -9.85 -1.10 0.88
N LYS A 208 -9.66 -2.41 0.75
CA LYS A 208 -9.45 -3.28 1.91
C LYS A 208 -8.11 -3.04 2.61
N ALA A 209 -7.05 -2.71 1.88
CA ALA A 209 -5.75 -2.40 2.47
C ALA A 209 -5.80 -1.15 3.36
N PHE A 210 -6.63 -0.18 2.96
CA PHE A 210 -6.87 1.07 3.71
C PHE A 210 -8.04 1.00 4.69
N GLY A 211 -8.61 -0.19 4.94
CA GLY A 211 -9.64 -0.39 5.96
C GLY A 211 -11.05 0.01 5.55
N GLU A 212 -11.31 0.26 4.27
CA GLU A 212 -12.64 0.58 3.78
C GLU A 212 -13.62 -0.59 3.98
N SER A 213 -14.84 -0.23 4.38
CA SER A 213 -15.94 -1.18 4.47
C SER A 213 -16.31 -1.70 3.08
N SER A 214 -16.88 -2.90 3.02
CA SER A 214 -17.37 -3.45 1.75
C SER A 214 -18.45 -2.58 1.13
N MET A 215 -19.17 -1.80 1.94
CA MET A 215 -20.18 -0.84 1.49
C MET A 215 -19.54 0.31 0.70
N GLU A 216 -18.50 0.93 1.24
CA GLU A 216 -17.78 2.04 0.57
C GLU A 216 -17.15 1.57 -0.75
N ILE A 217 -16.47 0.42 -0.71
CA ILE A 217 -15.88 -0.19 -1.91
C ILE A 217 -16.98 -0.48 -2.95
N SER A 218 -18.13 -1.01 -2.51
CA SER A 218 -19.24 -1.29 -3.42
C SER A 218 -19.80 -0.04 -4.08
N GLU A 219 -19.77 1.12 -3.42
CA GLU A 219 -20.29 2.36 -3.99
C GLU A 219 -19.36 2.91 -5.08
N LYS A 220 -18.05 2.80 -4.87
CA LYS A 220 -17.04 3.15 -5.88
C LYS A 220 -17.15 2.24 -7.10
N ILE A 221 -17.12 0.93 -6.90
CA ILE A 221 -17.20 -0.06 -7.97
C ILE A 221 -18.54 0.04 -8.70
N HIS A 222 -19.67 0.15 -7.98
CA HIS A 222 -20.99 0.27 -8.61
C HIS A 222 -21.09 1.53 -9.48
N SER A 223 -20.48 2.64 -9.06
CA SER A 223 -20.44 3.86 -9.87
C SER A 223 -19.65 3.64 -11.16
N SER A 224 -18.49 2.98 -11.08
CA SER A 224 -17.70 2.61 -12.26
C SER A 224 -18.41 1.64 -13.19
N MET A 225 -19.02 0.58 -12.64
CA MET A 225 -19.84 -0.38 -13.39
C MET A 225 -20.95 0.32 -14.17
N MET A 226 -21.67 1.25 -13.53
CA MET A 226 -22.73 2.01 -14.18
C MET A 226 -22.22 2.90 -15.32
N MET A 227 -21.04 3.51 -15.19
CA MET A 227 -20.42 4.30 -16.27
C MET A 227 -20.05 3.44 -17.48
N HIS A 228 -19.64 2.20 -17.25
CA HIS A 228 -19.32 1.23 -18.29
C HIS A 228 -20.53 0.42 -18.79
N GLY A 229 -21.74 0.73 -18.32
CA GLY A 229 -22.98 0.09 -18.76
C GLY A 229 -23.25 -1.29 -18.12
N TYR A 230 -22.50 -1.66 -17.08
CA TYR A 230 -22.71 -2.87 -16.31
C TYR A 230 -23.75 -2.65 -15.20
N VAL A 231 -24.73 -3.54 -15.16
CA VAL A 231 -25.78 -3.51 -14.13
C VAL A 231 -25.66 -4.76 -13.29
N MET A 232 -25.23 -4.60 -12.04
CA MET A 232 -25.17 -5.64 -11.01
C MET A 232 -25.96 -5.17 -9.79
N GLU A 233 -26.72 -6.07 -9.18
CA GLU A 233 -27.41 -5.77 -7.93
C GLU A 233 -26.41 -5.48 -6.82
N LYS A 234 -26.61 -4.38 -6.08
CA LYS A 234 -25.67 -3.94 -5.02
C LYS A 234 -25.45 -5.02 -3.96
N THR A 235 -26.45 -5.86 -3.68
CA THR A 235 -26.32 -6.99 -2.75
C THR A 235 -25.39 -8.08 -3.26
N ASP A 236 -25.39 -8.34 -4.57
CA ASP A 236 -24.54 -9.36 -5.18
C ASP A 236 -23.10 -8.84 -5.27
N LEU A 237 -22.94 -7.56 -5.62
CA LEU A 237 -21.66 -6.86 -5.59
C LEU A 237 -21.02 -6.90 -4.20
N LEU A 238 -21.79 -6.60 -3.15
CA LEU A 238 -21.32 -6.67 -1.75
C LEU A 238 -20.83 -8.07 -1.37
N GLN A 239 -21.60 -9.11 -1.71
CA GLN A 239 -21.20 -10.49 -1.44
C GLN A 239 -19.92 -10.87 -2.21
N MET A 240 -19.81 -10.40 -3.45
CA MET A 240 -18.63 -10.63 -4.28
C MET A 240 -17.39 -9.96 -3.69
N ILE A 241 -17.50 -8.69 -3.26
CA ILE A 241 -16.41 -7.95 -2.59
C ILE A 241 -16.00 -8.66 -1.29
N ASP A 242 -16.95 -9.08 -0.46
CA ASP A 242 -16.65 -9.79 0.79
C ASP A 242 -15.96 -11.13 0.55
N GLN A 243 -16.38 -11.86 -0.48
CA GLN A 243 -15.79 -13.14 -0.84
C GLN A 243 -14.37 -12.93 -1.39
N LYS A 244 -14.20 -12.00 -2.33
CA LYS A 244 -12.90 -11.72 -2.95
C LYS A 244 -11.91 -11.10 -1.97
N GLY A 245 -12.36 -10.24 -1.08
CA GLY A 245 -11.52 -9.71 0.00
C GLY A 245 -10.97 -10.78 0.95
N LYS A 246 -11.69 -11.91 1.14
CA LYS A 246 -11.17 -13.05 1.91
C LYS A 246 -10.17 -13.89 1.11
N GLU A 247 -10.41 -14.06 -0.18
CA GLU A 247 -9.54 -14.84 -1.07
C GLU A 247 -8.20 -14.14 -1.35
N MET A 248 -8.20 -12.80 -1.41
CA MET A 248 -7.05 -11.94 -1.73
C MET A 248 -6.36 -11.37 -0.49
N GLY A 249 -6.48 -12.03 0.66
CA GLY A 249 -5.87 -11.57 1.92
C GLY A 249 -4.36 -11.29 1.84
N PRO A 250 -3.54 -12.17 1.22
CA PRO A 250 -2.12 -11.91 1.00
C PRO A 250 -1.85 -10.68 0.13
N GLU A 251 -2.63 -10.47 -0.93
CA GLU A 251 -2.52 -9.33 -1.84
C GLU A 251 -2.88 -8.00 -1.16
N ILE A 252 -3.93 -8.01 -0.33
CA ILE A 252 -4.31 -6.85 0.49
C ILE A 252 -3.17 -6.47 1.45
N LEU A 253 -2.55 -7.46 2.11
CA LEU A 253 -1.41 -7.22 2.98
C LEU A 253 -0.18 -6.73 2.21
N ALA A 254 0.12 -7.36 1.07
CA ALA A 254 1.23 -6.97 0.21
C ALA A 254 1.07 -5.54 -0.31
N PHE A 255 -0.14 -5.16 -0.73
CA PHE A 255 -0.45 -3.80 -1.16
C PHE A 255 -0.22 -2.78 -0.04
N LYS A 256 -0.65 -3.10 1.19
CA LYS A 256 -0.39 -2.24 2.36
C LYS A 256 1.12 -2.03 2.59
N VAL A 257 1.90 -3.11 2.56
CA VAL A 257 3.37 -3.03 2.71
C VAL A 257 3.99 -2.24 1.56
N ALA A 258 3.52 -2.46 0.33
CA ALA A 258 4.02 -1.77 -0.84
C ALA A 258 3.73 -0.27 -0.79
N SER A 259 2.50 0.11 -0.43
CA SER A 259 2.10 1.52 -0.27
C SER A 259 2.95 2.22 0.79
N ASP A 260 3.14 1.59 1.96
CA ASP A 260 3.97 2.16 3.03
C ASP A 260 5.44 2.33 2.57
N SER A 261 5.95 1.43 1.72
CA SER A 261 7.33 1.47 1.22
C SER A 261 7.51 2.51 0.10
N LEU A 262 6.55 2.62 -0.82
CA LEU A 262 6.54 3.64 -1.87
C LEU A 262 6.43 5.06 -1.27
N GLN A 263 5.63 5.23 -0.22
CA GLN A 263 5.56 6.50 0.53
C GLN A 263 6.89 6.88 1.19
N GLN A 264 7.74 5.91 1.49
CA GLN A 264 9.11 6.12 1.98
C GLN A 264 10.13 6.30 0.84
N ALA A 265 9.65 6.56 -0.39
CA ALA A 265 10.46 6.72 -1.60
C ALA A 265 11.32 5.49 -1.95
N ALA A 266 10.89 4.28 -1.57
CA ALA A 266 11.53 3.05 -2.02
C ALA A 266 11.30 2.84 -3.53
N HIS A 267 12.31 2.35 -4.23
CA HIS A 267 12.20 2.07 -5.66
C HIS A 267 11.20 0.93 -5.92
N PRO A 268 10.28 1.03 -6.91
CA PRO A 268 9.24 0.01 -7.15
C PRO A 268 9.77 -1.43 -7.29
N ARG A 269 10.94 -1.60 -7.91
CA ARG A 269 11.61 -2.92 -8.01
C ARG A 269 11.98 -3.53 -6.66
N ASP A 270 12.46 -2.71 -5.73
CA ASP A 270 12.82 -3.15 -4.37
C ASP A 270 11.56 -3.49 -3.58
N VAL A 271 10.50 -2.69 -3.77
CA VAL A 271 9.18 -2.96 -3.19
C VAL A 271 8.63 -4.31 -3.68
N VAL A 272 8.72 -4.59 -4.99
CA VAL A 272 8.32 -5.90 -5.53
C VAL A 272 9.15 -7.03 -4.92
N ALA A 273 10.47 -6.86 -4.78
CA ALA A 273 11.32 -7.86 -4.14
C ALA A 273 10.93 -8.12 -2.67
N GLN A 274 10.52 -7.06 -1.95
CA GLN A 274 10.07 -7.13 -0.56
C GLN A 274 8.71 -7.86 -0.42
N ILE A 275 7.76 -7.62 -1.31
CA ILE A 275 6.41 -8.20 -1.22
C ILE A 275 6.32 -9.59 -1.88
N ALA A 276 7.22 -9.94 -2.81
CA ALA A 276 7.21 -11.22 -3.50
C ALA A 276 7.14 -12.45 -2.56
N PRO A 277 7.86 -12.51 -1.42
CA PRO A 277 7.73 -13.62 -0.47
C PRO A 277 6.32 -13.77 0.12
N LEU A 278 5.57 -12.68 0.29
CA LEU A 278 4.19 -12.70 0.79
C LEU A 278 3.23 -13.33 -0.24
N LEU A 279 3.54 -13.17 -1.52
CA LEU A 279 2.69 -13.55 -2.64
C LEU A 279 3.03 -14.92 -3.25
N ARG A 280 4.15 -15.54 -2.86
CA ARG A 280 4.63 -16.86 -3.35
C ARG A 280 3.83 -18.09 -2.85
N SER A 281 2.73 -17.89 -2.12
CA SER A 281 1.91 -18.98 -1.57
C SER A 281 0.87 -19.52 -2.53
#